data_AF-A0A7Y6TXP5-F1
#
_entry.id   AF-A0A7Y6TXP5-F1
#
_cell.length_a   1.000
_cell.length_b   1.000
_cell.length_c   1.000
_cell.angle_alpha   90.00
_cell.angle_beta   90.00
_cell.angle_gamma   90.00
#
_symmetry.space_group_name_H-M   'P 1'
#
loop_
_entity.id
_entity.type
_entity.pdbx_description
1 polymer ?
#
loop_
_entity_poly.entity_id
_entity_poly.type
_entity_poly.pdbx_seq_one_letter_code
_entity_poly.pdbx_strand_id
1 'polypeptide(L)'
;MPLPASLSFLVPAPAASARALARRAGASAVLAAALAGCAAPTPQTAATALAAGTLRAEAVRPGLYRVGVADGGALVRVGTRGAVVVDPARAASHPTLLTELRRLTGRPDITIRGVVLTAAGPGVGANAASFVAAGVPVLVQRRALAFLGEIAPGATPPAVVTYDTDYQLYVDELQLEIEHVGSGRTGADSVVLFPDLRVVAVGALFTDRSPLADCASGGSLAGWTAAIDHLMWSNFELAVPARGAPVGKRELRAFRDELEAASRAGAAGPAAAGCAPAGASR
;
A
#
# COMPACT_ATOMS: atom_id res chain seq x y z
N MET A 1 33.36 -50.63 -2.17
CA MET A 1 32.67 -49.47 -1.55
C MET A 1 32.10 -48.61 -2.67
N PRO A 2 30.77 -48.52 -2.81
CA PRO A 2 30.13 -47.96 -4.00
C PRO A 2 29.74 -46.49 -3.83
N LEU A 3 29.79 -45.75 -4.94
CA LEU A 3 29.13 -44.45 -5.16
C LEU A 3 27.66 -44.67 -5.56
N PRO A 4 26.76 -43.72 -5.26
CA PRO A 4 25.56 -43.47 -6.08
C PRO A 4 25.60 -42.04 -6.65
N ALA A 5 25.57 -41.86 -7.98
CA ALA A 5 24.42 -41.94 -8.89
C ALA A 5 23.52 -40.69 -8.83
N SER A 6 23.81 -39.75 -9.74
CA SER A 6 22.99 -38.58 -10.07
C SER A 6 21.81 -39.00 -10.96
N LEU A 7 20.60 -38.54 -10.63
CA LEU A 7 19.39 -38.73 -11.46
C LEU A 7 18.88 -37.37 -11.92
N SER A 8 19.09 -37.10 -13.22
CA SER A 8 18.43 -36.03 -13.97
C SER A 8 17.08 -36.54 -14.47
N PHE A 9 15.99 -35.81 -14.22
CA PHE A 9 14.70 -36.05 -14.86
C PHE A 9 14.45 -35.01 -15.94
N LEU A 10 14.44 -35.51 -17.18
CA LEU A 10 14.00 -34.86 -18.41
C LEU A 10 12.49 -35.12 -18.55
N VAL A 11 11.67 -34.09 -18.66
CA VAL A 11 10.22 -34.22 -18.93
C VAL A 11 9.96 -33.88 -20.41
N PRO A 12 9.29 -34.76 -21.19
CA PRO A 12 9.04 -34.53 -22.60
C PRO A 12 7.76 -33.72 -22.86
N ALA A 13 7.80 -32.91 -23.91
CA ALA A 13 6.66 -32.19 -24.48
C ALA A 13 5.73 -33.14 -25.28
N PRO A 14 4.40 -32.91 -25.31
CA PRO A 14 3.53 -33.63 -26.23
C PRO A 14 3.42 -32.94 -27.59
N ALA A 15 3.40 -33.79 -28.61
CA ALA A 15 3.42 -33.49 -30.03
C ALA A 15 2.09 -32.97 -30.58
N ALA A 16 2.19 -32.16 -31.62
CA ALA A 16 1.10 -31.79 -32.51
C ALA A 16 0.58 -32.99 -33.30
N SER A 17 -0.70 -32.97 -33.65
CA SER A 17 -1.26 -33.82 -34.71
C SER A 17 -2.33 -33.05 -35.48
N ALA A 18 -2.14 -33.00 -36.80
CA ALA A 18 -3.03 -32.40 -37.79
C ALA A 18 -3.61 -33.48 -38.71
N ARG A 19 -4.65 -33.07 -39.45
CA ARG A 19 -5.41 -33.76 -40.53
C ARG A 19 -6.69 -34.45 -40.02
N ALA A 20 -7.83 -34.42 -40.71
CA ALA A 20 -8.12 -34.15 -42.11
C ALA A 20 -9.54 -33.58 -42.33
N LEU A 21 -9.74 -32.99 -43.50
CA LEU A 21 -11.00 -32.50 -44.05
C LEU A 21 -12.07 -33.61 -44.22
N ALA A 22 -13.34 -33.24 -44.04
CA ALA A 22 -14.46 -33.83 -44.77
C ALA A 22 -15.51 -32.74 -45.10
N ARG A 23 -15.76 -32.54 -46.39
CA ARG A 23 -16.90 -31.78 -46.95
C ARG A 23 -18.15 -32.67 -46.95
N ARG A 24 -19.33 -32.13 -46.61
CA ARG A 24 -20.57 -32.20 -47.42
C ARG A 24 -21.77 -31.46 -46.79
N ALA A 25 -22.30 -30.54 -47.59
CA ALA A 25 -23.69 -30.11 -47.80
C ALA A 25 -24.79 -30.36 -46.74
N GLY A 26 -25.38 -29.25 -46.28
CA GLY A 26 -26.81 -28.92 -46.42
C GLY A 26 -27.87 -29.76 -45.71
N ALA A 27 -28.50 -29.20 -44.67
CA ALA A 27 -29.96 -29.08 -44.53
C ALA A 27 -30.30 -28.37 -43.21
N SER A 28 -31.19 -27.39 -43.28
CA SER A 28 -31.71 -26.60 -42.18
C SER A 28 -32.38 -27.46 -41.10
N ALA A 29 -32.04 -27.21 -39.84
CA ALA A 29 -32.88 -27.54 -38.70
C ALA A 29 -32.78 -26.39 -37.69
N VAL A 30 -33.87 -25.63 -37.59
CA VAL A 30 -34.10 -24.60 -36.57
C VAL A 30 -34.13 -25.30 -35.21
N LEU A 31 -33.14 -25.02 -34.35
CA LEU A 31 -33.17 -25.42 -32.95
C LEU A 31 -33.10 -24.15 -32.09
N ALA A 32 -34.23 -23.81 -31.47
CA ALA A 32 -34.34 -22.75 -30.49
C ALA A 32 -33.54 -23.14 -29.24
N ALA A 33 -32.34 -22.58 -29.09
CA ALA A 33 -31.57 -22.65 -27.85
C ALA A 33 -31.89 -21.44 -26.98
N ALA A 34 -32.46 -21.70 -25.81
CA ALA A 34 -32.72 -20.72 -24.78
C ALA A 34 -31.43 -19.95 -24.42
N LEU A 35 -31.47 -18.63 -24.60
CA LEU A 35 -30.44 -17.72 -24.10
C LEU A 35 -30.55 -17.68 -22.57
N ALA A 36 -29.89 -18.62 -21.89
CA ALA A 36 -29.46 -18.40 -20.52
C ALA A 36 -28.44 -17.25 -20.56
N GLY A 37 -28.92 -16.03 -20.29
CA GLY A 37 -28.09 -14.85 -20.21
C GLY A 37 -27.03 -15.03 -19.13
N CYS A 38 -25.79 -15.30 -19.54
CA CYS A 38 -24.63 -14.98 -18.74
C CYS A 38 -24.59 -13.45 -18.59
N ALA A 39 -25.26 -12.93 -17.59
CA ALA A 39 -25.04 -11.58 -17.13
C ALA A 39 -23.62 -11.52 -16.58
N ALA A 40 -22.67 -11.07 -17.41
CA ALA A 40 -21.39 -10.60 -16.91
C ALA A 40 -21.69 -9.53 -15.84
N PRO A 41 -21.08 -9.57 -14.65
CA PRO A 41 -21.31 -8.55 -13.64
C PRO A 41 -20.93 -7.21 -14.26
N THR A 42 -21.92 -6.33 -14.39
CA THR A 42 -21.72 -4.96 -14.85
C THR A 42 -20.80 -4.26 -13.85
N PRO A 43 -19.90 -3.35 -14.30
CA PRO A 43 -18.97 -2.62 -13.42
C PRO A 43 -19.67 -1.82 -12.31
N GLN A 44 -20.99 -1.70 -12.38
CA GLN A 44 -21.85 -1.06 -11.39
C GLN A 44 -21.92 -1.82 -10.06
N THR A 45 -21.79 -3.15 -10.04
CA THR A 45 -21.77 -3.92 -8.76
C THR A 45 -20.51 -3.69 -7.94
N ALA A 46 -19.42 -3.21 -8.57
CA ALA A 46 -18.21 -2.84 -7.86
C ALA A 46 -18.38 -1.51 -7.09
N ALA A 47 -19.15 -0.57 -7.64
CA ALA A 47 -19.40 0.74 -7.04
C ALA A 47 -20.41 0.69 -5.88
N THR A 48 -21.45 -0.16 -5.96
CA THR A 48 -22.47 -0.25 -4.89
C THR A 48 -21.99 -0.95 -3.63
N ALA A 49 -20.97 -1.83 -3.73
CA ALA A 49 -20.41 -2.51 -2.55
C ALA A 49 -19.51 -1.61 -1.69
N LEU A 50 -18.94 -0.55 -2.27
CA LEU A 50 -18.20 0.48 -1.53
C LEU A 50 -19.13 1.34 -0.66
N ALA A 51 -20.42 1.41 -0.99
CA ALA A 51 -21.43 2.14 -0.21
C ALA A 51 -21.97 1.34 0.99
N ALA A 52 -21.71 0.03 1.09
CA ALA A 52 -22.25 -0.86 2.12
C ALA A 52 -21.32 -1.06 3.35
N GLY A 53 -20.26 -0.26 3.49
CA GLY A 53 -19.34 -0.35 4.65
C GLY A 53 -18.55 -1.66 4.75
N THR A 54 -18.60 -2.52 3.73
CA THR A 54 -17.84 -3.77 3.70
C THR A 54 -16.45 -3.49 3.16
N LEU A 55 -15.43 -3.55 4.03
CA LEU A 55 -14.04 -3.49 3.59
C LEU A 55 -13.78 -4.66 2.62
N ARG A 56 -13.10 -4.36 1.51
CA ARG A 56 -12.60 -5.39 0.59
C ARG A 56 -11.10 -5.50 0.75
N ALA A 57 -10.61 -6.72 0.91
CA ALA A 57 -9.19 -7.00 0.86
C ALA A 57 -8.76 -7.50 -0.51
N GLU A 58 -7.72 -6.87 -1.04
CA GLU A 58 -7.01 -7.27 -2.24
C GLU A 58 -5.64 -7.82 -1.84
N ALA A 59 -5.29 -9.02 -2.31
CA ALA A 59 -3.97 -9.59 -2.03
C ALA A 59 -2.89 -8.90 -2.89
N VAL A 60 -1.83 -8.42 -2.24
CA VAL A 60 -0.63 -7.87 -2.92
C VAL A 60 0.40 -8.99 -3.10
N ARG A 61 0.68 -9.69 -2.00
CA ARG A 61 1.56 -10.87 -1.90
C ARG A 61 0.98 -11.80 -0.83
N PRO A 62 1.42 -13.07 -0.73
CA PRO A 62 0.99 -13.96 0.35
C PRO A 62 1.15 -13.32 1.75
N GLY A 63 0.02 -13.17 2.46
CA GLY A 63 -0.01 -12.54 3.78
C GLY A 63 0.16 -11.01 3.79
N LEU A 64 0.05 -10.32 2.65
CA LEU A 64 0.05 -8.86 2.55
C LEU A 64 -1.16 -8.40 1.73
N TYR A 65 -2.03 -7.62 2.35
CA TYR A 65 -3.32 -7.25 1.79
C TYR A 65 -3.53 -5.74 1.81
N ARG A 66 -4.16 -5.20 0.78
CA ARG A 66 -4.71 -3.84 0.78
C ARG A 66 -6.18 -3.93 1.16
N VAL A 67 -6.57 -3.26 2.24
CA VAL A 67 -7.92 -3.36 2.81
C VAL A 67 -8.65 -2.02 2.68
N GLY A 68 -9.79 -2.08 1.98
CA GLY A 68 -10.65 -0.95 1.63
C GLY A 68 -10.08 -0.16 0.46
N VAL A 69 -10.52 -0.37 -0.78
CA VAL A 69 -10.09 0.51 -1.90
C VAL A 69 -11.15 0.75 -2.98
N ALA A 70 -11.36 2.05 -3.24
CA ALA A 70 -11.24 2.68 -4.56
C ALA A 70 -10.38 3.97 -4.47
N ASP A 71 -10.43 4.71 -3.35
CA ASP A 71 -9.71 5.99 -3.16
C ASP A 71 -8.79 6.06 -1.90
N GLY A 72 -8.51 4.92 -1.26
CA GLY A 72 -7.59 4.83 -0.13
C GLY A 72 -7.96 3.71 0.84
N GLY A 73 -6.94 3.08 1.41
CA GLY A 73 -7.07 1.89 2.25
C GLY A 73 -5.93 1.76 3.25
N ALA A 74 -5.90 0.61 3.94
CA ALA A 74 -4.80 0.22 4.81
C ALA A 74 -4.00 -0.91 4.16
N LEU A 75 -2.67 -0.89 4.30
CA LEU A 75 -1.85 -2.06 3.94
C LEU A 75 -1.66 -2.91 5.20
N VAL A 76 -1.99 -4.19 5.12
CA VAL A 76 -2.02 -5.10 6.28
C VAL A 76 -1.13 -6.30 6.03
N ARG A 77 -0.07 -6.44 6.84
CA ARG A 77 0.79 -7.62 6.90
C ARG A 77 0.25 -8.55 7.97
N VAL A 78 -0.03 -9.78 7.58
CA VAL A 78 -0.64 -10.81 8.42
C VAL A 78 0.40 -11.86 8.77
N GLY A 79 0.64 -12.06 10.08
CA GLY A 79 1.52 -13.09 10.63
C GLY A 79 0.74 -14.25 11.21
N THR A 80 1.38 -15.04 12.08
CA THR A 80 0.78 -16.25 12.68
C THR A 80 -0.35 -15.97 13.67
N ARG A 81 -0.21 -14.97 14.54
CA ARG A 81 -1.21 -14.59 15.58
C ARG A 81 -1.55 -13.09 15.54
N GLY A 82 -0.72 -12.30 14.89
CA GLY A 82 -0.80 -10.85 14.81
C GLY A 82 -0.90 -10.33 13.38
N ALA A 83 -1.32 -9.08 13.26
CA ALA A 83 -1.20 -8.29 12.04
C ALA A 83 -0.60 -6.92 12.34
N VAL A 84 0.14 -6.38 11.38
CA VAL A 84 0.60 -4.99 11.37
C VAL A 84 -0.16 -4.22 10.29
N VAL A 85 -0.59 -3.02 10.62
CA VAL A 85 -1.35 -2.13 9.73
C VAL A 85 -0.50 -0.91 9.39
N VAL A 86 -0.43 -0.56 8.12
CA VAL A 86 0.21 0.67 7.63
C VAL A 86 -0.87 1.59 7.08
N ASP A 87 -0.87 2.84 7.55
CA ASP A 87 -1.79 3.92 7.18
C ASP A 87 -3.28 3.54 7.20
N PRO A 88 -3.88 3.32 8.39
CA PRO A 88 -5.31 3.01 8.47
C PRO A 88 -6.16 4.19 7.98
N ALA A 89 -6.73 4.04 6.78
CA ALA A 89 -7.69 4.98 6.21
C ALA A 89 -9.00 5.06 7.02
N ARG A 90 -9.85 6.04 6.71
CA ARG A 90 -11.11 6.33 7.44
C ARG A 90 -12.11 5.17 7.49
N ALA A 91 -12.14 4.29 6.49
CA ALA A 91 -13.01 3.11 6.54
C ALA A 91 -12.43 1.97 7.42
N ALA A 92 -11.13 2.04 7.72
CA ALA A 92 -10.34 0.98 8.33
C ALA A 92 -10.10 1.22 9.83
N SER A 93 -11.19 1.36 10.60
CA SER A 93 -11.10 1.45 12.07
C SER A 93 -10.62 0.12 12.67
N HIS A 94 -10.09 0.14 13.90
CA HIS A 94 -9.66 -1.08 14.59
C HIS A 94 -10.72 -2.20 14.58
N PRO A 95 -11.98 -2.00 15.05
CA PRO A 95 -12.97 -3.08 15.05
C PRO A 95 -13.34 -3.57 13.64
N THR A 96 -13.41 -2.67 12.65
CA THR A 96 -13.75 -3.03 11.28
C THR A 96 -12.62 -3.86 10.64
N LEU A 97 -11.36 -3.43 10.76
CA LEU A 97 -10.22 -4.19 10.25
C LEU A 97 -10.07 -5.53 10.95
N LEU A 98 -10.20 -5.58 12.27
CA LEU A 98 -10.07 -6.82 13.02
C LEU A 98 -11.13 -7.85 12.60
N THR A 99 -12.37 -7.39 12.39
CA THR A 99 -13.47 -8.23 11.88
C THR A 99 -13.15 -8.78 10.49
N GLU A 100 -12.69 -7.91 9.59
CA GLU A 100 -12.33 -8.31 8.23
C GLU A 100 -11.12 -9.27 8.22
N LEU A 101 -10.11 -9.05 9.06
CA LEU A 101 -8.96 -9.93 9.19
C LEU A 101 -9.33 -11.32 9.71
N ARG A 102 -10.23 -11.42 10.70
CA ARG A 102 -10.76 -12.70 11.18
C ARG A 102 -11.49 -13.45 10.07
N ARG A 103 -12.28 -12.74 9.27
CA ARG A 103 -12.99 -13.31 8.12
C ARG A 103 -12.04 -13.80 7.03
N LEU A 104 -11.05 -12.99 6.66
CA LEU A 104 -10.08 -13.30 5.61
C LEU A 104 -9.17 -14.47 5.99
N THR A 105 -8.78 -14.54 7.25
CA THR A 105 -7.80 -15.55 7.72
C THR A 105 -8.45 -16.78 8.31
N GLY A 106 -9.75 -16.74 8.62
CA GLY A 106 -10.45 -17.81 9.35
C GLY A 106 -10.00 -17.95 10.81
N ARG A 107 -9.22 -16.98 11.34
CA ARG A 107 -8.64 -17.05 12.69
C ARG A 107 -9.33 -16.07 13.62
N PRO A 108 -10.19 -16.53 14.55
CA PRO A 108 -10.90 -15.65 15.48
C PRO A 108 -9.97 -14.99 16.51
N ASP A 109 -8.83 -15.61 16.81
CA ASP A 109 -7.85 -15.16 17.82
C ASP A 109 -6.78 -14.22 17.26
N ILE A 110 -6.80 -13.90 15.96
CA ILE A 110 -5.90 -12.90 15.38
C ILE A 110 -6.14 -11.54 16.03
N THR A 111 -5.06 -10.79 16.25
CA THR A 111 -5.08 -9.44 16.82
C THR A 111 -4.25 -8.48 15.98
N ILE A 112 -4.50 -7.18 16.10
CA ILE A 112 -3.66 -6.15 15.50
C ILE A 112 -2.61 -5.77 16.53
N ARG A 113 -1.33 -5.90 16.18
CA ARG A 113 -0.19 -5.80 17.12
C ARG A 113 0.63 -4.54 16.94
N GLY A 114 0.40 -3.80 15.85
CA GLY A 114 1.04 -2.52 15.61
C GLY A 114 0.41 -1.80 14.43
N VAL A 115 0.49 -0.48 14.48
CA VAL A 115 0.13 0.42 13.39
C VAL A 115 1.34 1.28 13.05
N VAL A 116 1.59 1.53 11.78
CA VAL A 116 2.64 2.46 11.32
C VAL A 116 1.98 3.57 10.50
N LEU A 117 2.28 4.82 10.83
CA LEU A 117 1.91 5.98 10.01
C LEU A 117 3.11 6.43 9.20
N THR A 118 2.94 6.54 7.88
CA THR A 118 4.04 6.84 6.94
C THR A 118 4.16 8.31 6.56
N ALA A 119 3.25 9.16 7.02
CA ALA A 119 3.21 10.57 6.66
C ALA A 119 2.88 11.44 7.89
N ALA A 120 2.91 12.75 7.68
CA ALA A 120 2.48 13.76 8.65
C ALA A 120 1.46 14.70 8.01
N GLY A 121 0.43 15.07 8.74
CA GLY A 121 -0.54 16.05 8.26
C GLY A 121 -1.96 15.72 8.68
N PRO A 122 -2.89 16.65 8.49
CA PRO A 122 -4.29 16.45 8.83
C PRO A 122 -4.88 15.26 8.08
N GLY A 123 -5.58 14.38 8.80
CA GLY A 123 -6.22 13.19 8.26
C GLY A 123 -5.29 12.03 7.91
N VAL A 124 -3.97 12.15 8.13
CA VAL A 124 -3.06 11.00 8.08
C VAL A 124 -3.39 10.06 9.23
N GLY A 125 -3.57 8.77 8.91
CA GLY A 125 -4.00 7.80 9.92
C GLY A 125 -5.33 8.19 10.56
N ALA A 126 -6.32 8.62 9.76
CA ALA A 126 -7.63 9.11 10.22
C ALA A 126 -8.37 8.19 11.22
N ASN A 127 -7.96 6.92 11.37
CA ASN A 127 -8.48 5.99 12.36
C ASN A 127 -7.49 5.56 13.44
N ALA A 128 -6.27 6.12 13.50
CA ALA A 128 -5.22 5.78 14.45
C ALA A 128 -5.74 5.82 15.90
N ALA A 129 -6.57 6.82 16.24
CA ALA A 129 -7.23 6.93 17.54
C ALA A 129 -8.03 5.69 17.95
N SER A 130 -8.65 4.98 16.99
CA SER A 130 -9.38 3.73 17.29
C SER A 130 -8.46 2.57 17.68
N PHE A 131 -7.22 2.54 17.19
CA PHE A 131 -6.21 1.56 17.55
C PHE A 131 -5.59 1.88 18.90
N VAL A 132 -5.31 3.16 19.12
CA VAL A 132 -4.86 3.69 20.41
C VAL A 132 -5.86 3.36 21.52
N ALA A 133 -7.16 3.59 21.29
CA ALA A 133 -8.22 3.25 22.23
C ALA A 133 -8.33 1.74 22.52
N ALA A 134 -7.89 0.90 21.58
CA ALA A 134 -7.80 -0.54 21.74
C ALA A 134 -6.47 -1.02 22.37
N GLY A 135 -5.57 -0.10 22.75
CA GLY A 135 -4.26 -0.42 23.33
C GLY A 135 -3.23 -0.93 22.31
N VAL A 136 -3.48 -0.76 21.00
CA VAL A 136 -2.56 -1.15 19.94
C VAL A 136 -1.51 -0.06 19.74
N PRO A 137 -0.20 -0.39 19.74
CA PRO A 137 0.82 0.62 19.55
C PRO A 137 0.78 1.22 18.14
N VAL A 138 0.87 2.55 18.06
CA VAL A 138 0.95 3.33 16.83
C VAL A 138 2.32 3.97 16.74
N LEU A 139 3.10 3.53 15.76
CA LEU A 139 4.43 4.03 15.44
C LEU A 139 4.30 5.23 14.51
N VAL A 140 4.93 6.32 14.90
CA VAL A 140 4.88 7.59 14.17
C VAL A 140 6.24 8.29 14.23
N GLN A 141 6.65 8.91 13.13
CA GLN A 141 7.91 9.64 13.07
C GLN A 141 7.83 10.88 13.99
N ARG A 142 8.88 11.19 14.76
CA ARG A 142 8.84 12.22 15.83
C ARG A 142 8.43 13.62 15.33
N ARG A 143 8.76 14.01 14.11
CA ARG A 143 8.36 15.29 13.50
C ARG A 143 6.87 15.36 13.17
N ALA A 144 6.18 14.22 13.06
CA ALA A 144 4.74 14.17 12.87
C ALA A 144 3.95 14.41 14.18
N LEU A 145 4.62 14.56 15.34
CA LEU A 145 3.97 14.82 16.63
C LEU A 145 3.18 16.13 16.68
N ALA A 146 3.43 17.07 15.76
CA ALA A 146 2.57 18.25 15.61
C ALA A 146 1.09 17.88 15.38
N PHE A 147 0.82 16.67 14.86
CA PHE A 147 -0.51 16.14 14.57
C PHE A 147 -0.99 15.12 15.64
N LEU A 148 -0.32 15.05 16.80
CA LEU A 148 -0.63 14.07 17.85
C LEU A 148 -2.08 14.15 18.33
N GLY A 149 -2.69 15.34 18.34
CA GLY A 149 -4.08 15.52 18.73
C GLY A 149 -5.09 14.72 17.89
N GLU A 150 -4.76 14.44 16.62
CA GLU A 150 -5.59 13.59 15.75
C GLU A 150 -5.32 12.10 15.98
N ILE A 151 -4.06 11.75 16.27
CA ILE A 151 -3.62 10.37 16.49
C ILE A 151 -4.11 9.85 17.85
N ALA A 152 -4.03 10.69 18.88
CA ALA A 152 -4.35 10.39 20.27
C ALA A 152 -5.01 11.60 20.95
N PRO A 153 -6.30 11.86 20.69
CA PRO A 153 -7.04 12.93 21.35
C PRO A 153 -7.00 12.79 22.87
N GLY A 154 -6.56 13.82 23.58
CA GLY A 154 -6.62 13.90 25.04
C GLY A 154 -5.33 13.64 25.84
N ALA A 155 -4.22 13.22 25.21
CA ALA A 155 -2.88 12.94 25.80
C ALA A 155 -2.86 11.96 27.02
N THR A 156 -1.96 11.00 27.19
CA THR A 156 -0.88 10.41 26.39
C THR A 156 -1.08 8.89 26.56
N PRO A 157 -1.69 8.19 25.61
CA PRO A 157 -1.80 6.75 25.72
C PRO A 157 -0.40 6.15 25.50
N PRO A 158 0.06 5.21 26.35
CA PRO A 158 1.36 4.52 26.19
C PRO A 158 1.50 3.79 24.84
N ALA A 159 0.43 3.76 24.05
CA ALA A 159 0.38 3.18 22.72
C ALA A 159 1.06 4.04 21.63
N VAL A 160 1.32 5.35 21.80
CA VAL A 160 2.05 6.09 20.75
C VAL A 160 3.56 5.89 20.92
N VAL A 161 4.18 5.27 19.92
CA VAL A 161 5.62 5.03 19.86
C VAL A 161 6.22 5.96 18.83
N THR A 162 7.29 6.66 19.20
CA THR A 162 7.98 7.59 18.28
C THR A 162 9.34 7.05 17.89
N TYR A 163 9.76 7.37 16.67
CA TYR A 163 11.10 7.07 16.16
C TYR A 163 11.67 8.25 15.38
N ASP A 164 13.00 8.23 15.23
CA ASP A 164 13.77 9.35 14.69
C ASP A 164 14.24 9.10 13.27
N THR A 165 14.88 7.95 13.07
CA THR A 165 15.49 7.52 11.82
C THR A 165 14.84 6.21 11.40
N ASP A 166 15.43 5.09 11.81
CA ASP A 166 14.96 3.76 11.45
C ASP A 166 14.38 3.06 12.66
N TYR A 167 13.39 2.20 12.42
CA TYR A 167 12.75 1.39 13.45
C TYR A 167 12.47 0.00 12.89
N GLN A 168 12.93 -1.04 13.60
CA GLN A 168 12.59 -2.42 13.27
C GLN A 168 11.42 -2.89 14.13
N LEU A 169 10.36 -3.34 13.46
CA LEU A 169 9.19 -3.90 14.11
C LEU A 169 9.11 -5.40 13.85
N TYR A 170 9.08 -6.16 14.94
CA TYR A 170 8.89 -7.60 14.91
C TYR A 170 7.52 -7.96 15.46
N VAL A 171 6.72 -8.69 14.68
CA VAL A 171 5.42 -9.23 15.09
C VAL A 171 5.35 -10.69 14.68
N ASP A 172 5.34 -11.59 15.66
CA ASP A 172 5.47 -13.03 15.42
C ASP A 172 6.75 -13.33 14.61
N GLU A 173 6.61 -13.91 13.41
CA GLU A 173 7.68 -14.16 12.44
C GLU A 173 7.96 -13.00 11.48
N LEU A 174 7.15 -11.93 11.53
CA LEU A 174 7.25 -10.81 10.62
C LEU A 174 8.39 -9.87 11.04
N GLN A 175 9.25 -9.51 10.08
CA GLN A 175 10.21 -8.41 10.19
C GLN A 175 9.77 -7.28 9.27
N LEU A 176 9.58 -6.09 9.84
CA LEU A 176 9.32 -4.85 9.10
C LEU A 176 10.41 -3.84 9.43
N GLU A 177 10.88 -3.14 8.40
CA GLU A 177 11.85 -2.05 8.55
C GLU A 177 11.14 -0.75 8.21
N ILE A 178 11.13 0.19 9.15
CA ILE A 178 10.51 1.50 9.00
C ILE A 178 11.64 2.50 8.89
N GLU A 179 11.70 3.24 7.78
CA GLU A 179 12.78 4.19 7.51
C GLU A 179 12.18 5.59 7.34
N HIS A 180 12.69 6.58 8.07
CA HIS A 180 12.37 7.98 7.81
C HIS A 180 13.17 8.48 6.61
N VAL A 181 12.48 8.91 5.54
CA VAL A 181 13.11 9.31 4.27
C VAL A 181 13.15 10.82 4.06
N GLY A 182 12.77 11.60 5.07
CA GLY A 182 12.88 13.07 5.07
C GLY A 182 11.58 13.80 4.68
N SER A 183 11.75 14.98 4.09
CA SER A 183 10.67 15.92 3.75
C SER A 183 10.12 15.69 2.34
N GLY A 184 9.37 14.61 2.16
CA GLY A 184 8.78 14.22 0.89
C GLY A 184 7.48 14.96 0.58
N ARG A 185 6.38 14.20 0.44
CA ARG A 185 5.02 14.76 0.37
C ARG A 185 4.72 15.61 1.61
N THR A 186 5.24 15.22 2.78
CA THR A 186 5.12 15.90 4.07
C THR A 186 6.49 16.00 4.75
N GLY A 187 6.61 16.67 5.89
CA GLY A 187 7.90 16.90 6.56
C GLY A 187 8.46 15.70 7.36
N ALA A 188 7.73 14.59 7.40
CA ALA A 188 8.02 13.44 8.25
C ALA A 188 7.71 12.10 7.56
N ASP A 189 7.85 12.04 6.23
CA ASP A 189 7.52 10.83 5.49
C ASP A 189 8.44 9.67 5.84
N SER A 190 7.88 8.48 5.85
CA SER A 190 8.57 7.23 6.14
C SER A 190 8.09 6.14 5.19
N VAL A 191 8.91 5.11 5.02
CA VAL A 191 8.55 3.92 4.24
C VAL A 191 8.59 2.69 5.14
N VAL A 192 7.83 1.66 4.75
CA VAL A 192 7.82 0.37 5.48
C VAL A 192 8.23 -0.74 4.53
N LEU A 193 9.41 -1.31 4.72
CA LEU A 193 9.88 -2.45 3.94
C LEU A 193 9.38 -3.76 4.56
N PHE A 194 9.01 -4.68 3.67
CA PHE A 194 8.72 -6.07 3.95
C PHE A 194 9.79 -6.90 3.22
N PRO A 195 10.97 -7.13 3.84
CA PRO A 195 12.13 -7.68 3.14
C PRO A 195 11.88 -9.06 2.52
N ASP A 196 11.15 -9.92 3.23
CA ASP A 196 10.76 -11.26 2.81
C ASP A 196 9.87 -11.25 1.55
N LEU A 197 9.06 -10.20 1.39
CA LEU A 197 8.17 -10.02 0.24
C LEU A 197 8.79 -9.20 -0.89
N ARG A 198 9.92 -8.53 -0.64
CA ARG A 198 10.51 -7.50 -1.52
C ARG A 198 9.46 -6.44 -1.90
N VAL A 199 8.66 -6.03 -0.93
CA VAL A 199 7.63 -4.99 -1.06
C VAL A 199 7.98 -3.82 -0.14
N VAL A 200 7.69 -2.59 -0.56
CA VAL A 200 7.75 -1.41 0.30
C VAL A 200 6.43 -0.65 0.27
N ALA A 201 5.90 -0.31 1.45
CA ALA A 201 4.84 0.68 1.58
C ALA A 201 5.48 2.07 1.45
N VAL A 202 5.10 2.81 0.41
CA VAL A 202 5.63 4.15 0.15
C VAL A 202 4.68 5.25 0.59
N GLY A 203 3.55 4.91 1.23
CA GLY A 203 2.63 5.89 1.79
C GLY A 203 2.17 6.90 0.74
N ALA A 204 2.37 8.18 1.04
CA ALA A 204 2.05 9.29 0.13
C ALA A 204 3.18 9.65 -0.84
N LEU A 205 4.31 8.94 -0.82
CA LEU A 205 5.49 9.21 -1.67
C LEU A 205 5.33 8.73 -3.11
N PHE A 206 4.17 8.17 -3.47
CA PHE A 206 3.77 7.95 -4.84
C PHE A 206 2.27 8.25 -4.98
N THR A 207 1.90 8.87 -6.10
CA THR A 207 0.52 9.22 -6.43
C THR A 207 0.33 9.17 -7.94
N ASP A 208 -0.84 8.71 -8.38
CA ASP A 208 -1.29 8.75 -9.78
C ASP A 208 -1.87 10.12 -10.18
N ARG A 209 -2.03 11.01 -9.20
CA ARG A 209 -2.44 12.42 -9.35
C ARG A 209 -1.22 13.33 -9.42
N SER A 210 -1.44 14.57 -9.88
CA SER A 210 -0.40 15.60 -9.90
C SER A 210 0.34 15.71 -8.56
N PRO A 211 1.68 15.63 -8.56
CA PRO A 211 2.44 15.73 -7.34
C PRO A 211 2.38 17.15 -6.80
N LEU A 212 1.80 17.30 -5.62
CA LEU A 212 1.81 18.53 -4.84
C LEU A 212 2.50 18.20 -3.53
N ALA A 213 3.42 19.02 -3.04
CA ALA A 213 3.97 18.87 -1.70
C ALA A 213 3.04 19.54 -0.67
N ASP A 214 2.91 18.97 0.53
CA ASP A 214 2.18 19.58 1.63
C ASP A 214 3.14 20.42 2.46
N CYS A 215 3.38 21.63 1.99
CA CYS A 215 4.35 22.53 2.60
C CYS A 215 3.90 23.08 3.96
N ALA A 216 2.59 23.09 4.23
CA ALA A 216 2.07 23.39 5.57
C ALA A 216 2.44 22.29 6.58
N SER A 217 2.51 21.03 6.12
CA SER A 217 3.01 19.90 6.91
C SER A 217 4.52 19.65 6.74
N GLY A 218 5.27 20.58 6.12
CA GLY A 218 6.73 20.53 5.98
C GLY A 218 7.28 19.74 4.78
N GLY A 219 6.43 19.36 3.81
CA GLY A 219 6.82 18.66 2.59
C GLY A 219 7.54 19.56 1.58
N SER A 220 8.24 18.94 0.62
CA SER A 220 8.93 19.64 -0.46
C SER A 220 9.12 18.75 -1.69
N LEU A 221 9.02 19.30 -2.91
CA LEU A 221 9.27 18.52 -4.13
C LEU A 221 10.73 18.03 -4.22
N ALA A 222 11.69 18.85 -3.78
CA ALA A 222 13.10 18.49 -3.75
C ALA A 222 13.39 17.37 -2.74
N GLY A 223 12.85 17.46 -1.52
CA GLY A 223 12.98 16.39 -0.53
C GLY A 223 12.23 15.12 -0.92
N TRP A 224 11.12 15.24 -1.65
CA TRP A 224 10.41 14.08 -2.22
C TRP A 224 11.24 13.37 -3.29
N THR A 225 11.90 14.13 -4.15
CA THR A 225 12.87 13.59 -5.11
C THR A 225 13.97 12.81 -4.37
N ALA A 226 14.56 13.40 -3.33
CA ALA A 226 15.60 12.76 -2.52
C ALA A 226 15.11 11.51 -1.77
N ALA A 227 13.86 11.52 -1.28
CA ALA A 227 13.24 10.37 -0.62
C ALA A 227 13.09 9.17 -1.58
N ILE A 228 12.70 9.41 -2.84
CA ILE A 228 12.64 8.35 -3.83
C ILE A 228 14.04 7.89 -4.23
N ASP A 229 15.01 8.80 -4.37
CA ASP A 229 16.41 8.45 -4.63
C ASP A 229 16.99 7.57 -3.51
N HIS A 230 16.69 7.86 -2.25
CA HIS A 230 17.03 7.01 -1.11
C HIS A 230 16.45 5.60 -1.28
N LEU A 231 15.16 5.50 -1.56
CA LEU A 231 14.47 4.23 -1.69
C LEU A 231 15.02 3.36 -2.82
N MET A 232 15.59 3.96 -3.88
CA MET A 232 16.18 3.19 -4.99
C MET A 232 17.31 2.26 -4.56
N TRP A 233 17.98 2.55 -3.44
CA TRP A 233 19.03 1.71 -2.86
C TRP A 233 18.49 0.46 -2.17
N SER A 234 17.22 0.46 -1.75
CA SER A 234 16.60 -0.66 -1.05
C SER A 234 16.22 -1.82 -1.98
N ASN A 235 16.23 -3.04 -1.45
CA ASN A 235 15.90 -4.25 -2.21
C ASN A 235 14.39 -4.54 -2.22
N PHE A 236 13.66 -3.86 -3.11
CA PHE A 236 12.24 -4.13 -3.37
C PHE A 236 11.96 -4.32 -4.86
N GLU A 237 10.85 -4.98 -5.18
CA GLU A 237 10.32 -5.14 -6.54
C GLU A 237 9.03 -4.33 -6.74
N LEU A 238 8.24 -4.19 -5.67
CA LEU A 238 6.92 -3.55 -5.71
C LEU A 238 6.81 -2.46 -4.63
N ALA A 239 6.42 -1.27 -5.02
CA ALA A 239 6.06 -0.17 -4.14
C ALA A 239 4.54 -0.06 -4.05
N VAL A 240 4.01 0.00 -2.83
CA VAL A 240 2.58 0.09 -2.56
C VAL A 240 2.27 1.48 -1.98
N PRO A 241 1.60 2.36 -2.72
CA PRO A 241 1.16 3.64 -2.20
C PRO A 241 -0.08 3.49 -1.31
N ALA A 242 -0.34 4.50 -0.48
CA ALA A 242 -1.56 4.61 0.31
C ALA A 242 -2.83 4.72 -0.57
N ARG A 243 -2.68 5.22 -1.81
CA ARG A 243 -3.74 5.35 -2.82
C ARG A 243 -3.21 5.02 -4.21
N GLY A 244 -4.07 4.50 -5.08
CA GLY A 244 -3.67 4.08 -6.44
C GLY A 244 -3.13 2.66 -6.48
N ALA A 245 -2.73 2.20 -7.67
CA ALA A 245 -2.22 0.84 -7.86
C ALA A 245 -0.78 0.70 -7.34
N PRO A 246 -0.35 -0.50 -6.89
CA PRO A 246 1.06 -0.80 -6.68
C PRO A 246 1.88 -0.62 -7.97
N VAL A 247 3.12 -0.17 -7.83
CA VAL A 247 4.01 0.16 -8.97
C VAL A 247 5.40 -0.44 -8.80
N GLY A 248 6.13 -0.60 -9.91
CA GLY A 248 7.51 -1.08 -9.89
C GLY A 248 8.54 0.06 -9.75
N LYS A 249 9.82 -0.31 -9.67
CA LYS A 249 10.94 0.64 -9.62
C LYS A 249 10.98 1.60 -10.81
N ARG A 250 10.55 1.16 -11.99
CA ARG A 250 10.57 1.98 -13.22
C ARG A 250 9.56 3.13 -13.11
N GLU A 251 8.33 2.82 -12.74
CA GLU A 251 7.26 3.81 -12.58
C GLU A 251 7.59 4.78 -11.46
N LEU A 252 8.15 4.29 -10.35
CA LEU A 252 8.57 5.15 -9.24
C LEU A 252 9.72 6.10 -9.63
N ARG A 253 10.65 5.65 -10.48
CA ARG A 253 11.71 6.49 -11.05
C ARG A 253 11.14 7.54 -12.01
N ALA A 254 10.20 7.16 -12.88
CA ALA A 254 9.54 8.11 -13.77
C ALA A 254 8.84 9.22 -12.97
N PHE A 255 8.15 8.86 -11.89
CA PHE A 255 7.53 9.82 -10.99
C PHE A 255 8.54 10.74 -10.29
N ARG A 256 9.71 10.21 -9.91
CA ARG A 256 10.83 11.02 -9.39
C ARG A 256 11.32 12.06 -10.42
N ASP A 257 11.41 11.67 -11.69
CA ASP A 257 11.82 12.59 -12.76
C ASP A 257 10.77 13.68 -13.02
N GLU A 258 9.48 13.33 -12.90
CA GLU A 258 8.37 14.30 -12.92
C GLU A 258 8.45 15.29 -11.74
N LEU A 259 8.76 14.81 -10.53
CA LEU A 259 8.97 15.66 -9.36
C LEU A 259 10.13 16.64 -9.55
N GLU A 260 11.26 16.17 -10.09
CA GLU A 260 12.41 17.04 -10.37
C GLU A 260 12.08 18.07 -11.47
N ALA A 261 11.41 17.66 -12.53
CA ALA A 261 10.94 18.57 -13.57
C ALA A 261 9.98 19.62 -12.99
N ALA A 262 9.02 19.21 -12.16
CA ALA A 262 8.09 20.10 -11.47
C ALA A 262 8.79 21.03 -10.48
N SER A 263 9.81 20.58 -9.76
CA SER A 263 10.60 21.43 -8.86
C SER A 263 11.39 22.50 -9.65
N ARG A 264 11.95 22.14 -10.80
CA ARG A 264 12.65 23.09 -11.68
C ARG A 264 11.69 24.08 -12.35
N ALA A 265 10.52 23.62 -12.78
CA ALA A 265 9.49 24.46 -13.38
C ALA A 265 8.80 25.36 -12.34
N GLY A 266 8.59 24.85 -11.13
CA GLY A 266 8.04 25.59 -9.98
C GLY A 266 8.98 26.71 -9.53
N ALA A 267 10.30 26.52 -9.60
CA ALA A 267 11.26 27.62 -9.45
C ALA A 267 11.04 28.76 -10.47
N ALA A 268 10.21 28.55 -11.50
CA ALA A 268 9.79 29.52 -12.50
C ALA A 268 8.25 29.81 -12.52
N GLY A 269 7.44 29.32 -11.57
CA GLY A 269 5.96 29.44 -11.62
C GLY A 269 5.20 29.36 -10.28
N PRO A 270 3.87 29.61 -10.26
CA PRO A 270 3.08 29.84 -9.03
C PRO A 270 2.91 28.63 -8.10
N ALA A 271 3.25 27.41 -8.53
CA ALA A 271 3.29 26.24 -7.64
C ALA A 271 4.38 26.32 -6.56
N ALA A 272 5.45 27.13 -6.78
CA ALA A 272 6.41 27.46 -5.73
C ALA A 272 5.87 28.46 -4.70
N ALA A 273 4.81 29.23 -5.02
CA ALA A 273 4.28 30.24 -4.11
C ALA A 273 3.66 29.62 -2.84
N GLY A 274 3.22 28.36 -2.90
CA GLY A 274 2.70 27.63 -1.73
C GLY A 274 3.76 27.01 -0.82
N CYS A 275 5.03 26.99 -1.25
CA CYS A 275 6.14 26.30 -0.57
C CYS A 275 7.37 27.19 -0.35
N ALA A 276 7.31 28.47 -0.73
CA ALA A 276 8.33 29.44 -0.34
C ALA A 276 8.33 29.59 1.19
N PRO A 277 9.51 29.70 1.84
CA PRO A 277 9.56 29.89 3.29
C PRO A 277 8.75 31.13 3.65
N ALA A 278 7.77 30.99 4.54
CA ALA A 278 7.11 32.12 5.16
C ALA A 278 8.21 33.02 5.74
N GLY A 279 8.26 34.26 5.26
CA GLY A 279 9.41 35.14 5.43
C GLY A 279 9.87 35.24 6.88
N ALA A 280 11.20 35.20 7.07
CA ALA A 280 11.83 35.79 8.22
C ALA A 280 11.43 37.29 8.25
N SER A 281 10.45 37.64 9.07
CA SER A 281 10.21 39.03 9.44
C SER A 281 11.42 39.51 10.23
N ARG A 282 12.14 40.48 9.65
CA ARG A 282 13.11 41.33 10.35
C ARG A 282 12.43 42.14 11.45
#